data_AF-A0A7S1PXL2-F1
#
_entry.id   AF-A0A7S1PXL2-F1
#
_cell.length_a   1.000
_cell.length_b   1.000
_cell.length_c   1.000
_cell.angle_alpha   90.00
_cell.angle_beta   90.00
_cell.angle_gamma   90.00
#
_symmetry.space_group_name_H-M   'P 1'
#
loop_
_entity.id
_entity.type
_entity.pdbx_description
1 polymer ?
#
loop_
_entity_poly.entity_id
_entity_poly.type
_entity_poly.pdbx_seq_one_letter_code
_entity_poly.pdbx_strand_id
1 'polypeptide(L)'
;CRFPVPFGRPELPEEAAIHELDGRTGASLKFTLLNRSGRVWTLIAGGGASVVYTDTICEYGFAKELANYGEYSGDPPEEFVYEYAKTILSVMTSTPEPHGKILLIGGGVANFTDVASTFKGIVKALKQFGPALRACGTSVWVRRGGPNYSEGLNLMRRACEEIGVEAKVYGPEAHLTAIVRDALLSSPGMAAPLPELPPPEVKMPKTNGHQPTESTAGIMQFKDDTQAIVYGLQVKAVQRMLDFDTLCGRKTPSVAAVVNPTGEASFEKFMFGSADVLIPIYPKLGDAVEKHGKVASFLVNFASFRSVYSATKEALQYPELKTHAIIAEGVPEALTRKMHIEAAAKGVGIIGPATVGGMMPGRFRIGNAGGAVENLLLAKLYRPGSVGYTTKSGGMSNELNNIVALNTDGVREGIAIGGDRWPGVRFIDVLLRYEADPSIKMMVLLGEVGGREEYIVADAIADGRITKPVVAWCCGTAA
;
A
#
# COMPACT_ATOMS: atom_id res chain seq x y z
N CYS A 1 25.60 -6.26 -14.28
CA CYS A 1 24.72 -7.23 -14.97
C CYS A 1 23.65 -6.47 -15.73
N ARG A 2 23.21 -6.95 -16.90
CA ARG A 2 22.03 -6.41 -17.61
C ARG A 2 20.83 -7.31 -17.32
N PHE A 3 19.63 -6.73 -17.20
CA PHE A 3 18.37 -7.46 -17.07
C PHE A 3 17.62 -7.35 -18.41
N PRO A 4 17.65 -8.36 -19.28
CA PRO A 4 16.99 -8.27 -20.58
C PRO A 4 15.46 -8.25 -20.42
N VAL A 5 14.79 -7.54 -21.32
CA VAL A 5 13.33 -7.61 -21.44
C VAL A 5 12.87 -8.99 -21.95
N PRO A 6 11.63 -9.43 -21.64
CA PRO A 6 11.10 -10.69 -22.15
C PRO A 6 11.10 -10.77 -23.68
N PHE A 7 11.20 -11.99 -24.23
CA PHE A 7 11.10 -12.22 -25.66
C PHE A 7 9.81 -11.59 -26.24
N GLY A 8 9.92 -10.92 -27.39
CA GLY A 8 8.81 -10.23 -28.05
C GLY A 8 8.66 -8.76 -27.64
N ARG A 9 9.45 -8.24 -26.68
CA ARG A 9 9.48 -6.81 -26.34
C ARG A 9 10.85 -6.20 -26.64
N PRO A 10 10.91 -4.98 -27.20
CA PRO A 10 12.18 -4.25 -27.37
C PRO A 10 12.59 -3.55 -26.07
N GLU A 11 13.88 -3.29 -25.90
CA GLU A 11 14.36 -2.32 -24.90
C GLU A 11 13.97 -0.91 -25.36
N LEU A 12 13.31 -0.15 -24.49
CA LEU A 12 12.81 1.18 -24.81
C LEU A 12 13.53 2.26 -23.99
N PRO A 13 13.95 3.38 -24.61
CA PRO A 13 14.64 4.44 -23.90
C PRO A 13 13.78 5.06 -22.79
N GLU A 14 12.46 5.10 -22.96
CA GLU A 14 11.54 5.64 -21.96
C GLU A 14 11.44 4.75 -20.71
N GLU A 15 11.52 3.42 -20.88
CA GLU A 15 11.59 2.48 -19.76
C GLU A 15 12.92 2.59 -19.02
N ALA A 16 14.02 2.71 -19.77
CA ALA A 16 15.35 2.90 -19.19
C ALA A 16 15.45 4.21 -18.38
N ALA A 17 14.84 5.30 -18.87
CA ALA A 17 14.81 6.59 -18.17
C ALA A 17 14.07 6.49 -16.84
N ILE A 18 12.90 5.82 -16.80
CA ILE A 18 12.17 5.60 -15.53
C ILE A 18 12.95 4.69 -14.59
N HIS A 19 13.59 3.63 -15.11
CA HIS A 19 14.43 2.75 -14.30
C HIS A 19 15.62 3.50 -13.67
N GLU A 20 16.25 4.43 -14.39
CA GLU A 20 17.29 5.30 -13.82
C GLU A 20 16.73 6.25 -12.75
N LEU A 21 15.55 6.83 -13.01
CA LEU A 21 14.86 7.71 -12.07
C LEU A 21 14.50 7.00 -10.76
N ASP A 22 13.98 5.77 -10.85
CA ASP A 22 13.68 4.87 -9.73
C ASP A 22 14.92 4.60 -8.87
N GLY A 23 16.06 4.30 -9.50
CA GLY A 23 17.33 4.06 -8.80
C GLY A 23 17.90 5.26 -8.02
N ARG A 24 17.34 6.46 -8.21
CA ARG A 24 17.77 7.72 -7.57
C ARG A 24 16.87 8.16 -6.42
N THR A 25 15.83 7.39 -6.09
CA THR A 25 14.89 7.71 -5.01
C THR A 25 14.68 6.50 -4.10
N GLY A 26 14.18 6.75 -2.89
CA GLY A 26 13.68 5.68 -1.98
C GLY A 26 12.22 5.31 -2.24
N ALA A 27 11.54 6.07 -3.11
CA ALA A 27 10.23 5.76 -3.66
C ALA A 27 10.31 4.68 -4.75
N SER A 28 9.17 4.18 -5.21
CA SER A 28 9.09 3.27 -6.36
C SER A 28 8.49 3.98 -7.56
N LEU A 29 9.13 3.86 -8.72
CA LEU A 29 8.68 4.37 -10.01
C LEU A 29 8.86 3.27 -11.06
N LYS A 30 7.77 2.75 -11.61
CA LYS A 30 7.79 1.65 -12.57
C LYS A 30 7.02 2.03 -13.81
N PHE A 31 7.58 1.75 -14.98
CA PHE A 31 6.92 2.00 -16.26
C PHE A 31 7.24 0.89 -17.25
N THR A 32 6.22 0.44 -17.97
CA THR A 32 6.31 -0.58 -18.99
C THR A 32 5.35 -0.21 -20.12
N LEU A 33 5.87 0.00 -21.32
CA LEU A 33 5.06 0.31 -22.50
C LEU A 33 4.59 -1.00 -23.16
N LEU A 34 3.27 -1.21 -23.15
CA LEU A 34 2.62 -2.39 -23.70
C LEU A 34 2.23 -2.18 -25.17
N ASN A 35 1.59 -1.04 -25.46
CA ASN A 35 1.15 -0.68 -26.81
C ASN A 35 1.33 0.84 -27.02
N ARG A 36 2.32 1.24 -27.83
CA ARG A 36 2.60 2.67 -28.11
C ARG A 36 1.43 3.39 -28.80
N SER A 37 0.61 2.66 -29.55
CA SER A 37 -0.59 3.19 -30.22
C SER A 37 -1.87 3.00 -29.38
N GLY A 38 -1.73 2.50 -28.14
CA GLY A 38 -2.84 2.31 -27.22
C GLY A 38 -3.53 3.64 -26.90
N ARG A 39 -4.84 3.54 -26.70
CA ARG A 39 -5.72 4.65 -26.37
C ARG A 39 -5.77 4.92 -24.87
N VAL A 40 -5.66 3.89 -24.04
CA VAL A 40 -5.85 3.95 -22.59
C VAL A 40 -4.50 4.03 -21.91
N TRP A 41 -4.21 5.16 -21.28
CA TRP A 41 -2.97 5.44 -20.58
C TRP A 41 -3.22 5.55 -19.08
N THR A 42 -2.30 5.02 -18.29
CA THR A 42 -2.43 4.97 -16.83
C THR A 42 -1.26 5.64 -16.13
N LEU A 43 -1.59 6.48 -15.16
CA LEU A 43 -0.66 7.12 -14.21
C LEU A 43 -1.21 6.85 -12.81
N ILE A 44 -0.97 5.64 -12.30
CA ILE A 44 -1.58 5.15 -11.05
C ILE A 44 -0.56 5.20 -9.92
N ALA A 45 -0.97 5.64 -8.74
CA ALA A 45 -0.11 5.51 -7.56
C ALA A 45 -0.41 4.29 -6.71
N GLY A 46 0.65 3.51 -6.43
CA GLY A 46 0.63 2.27 -5.66
C GLY A 46 0.52 1.03 -6.55
N GLY A 47 1.47 0.10 -6.42
CA GLY A 47 1.48 -1.17 -7.17
C GLY A 47 0.20 -2.00 -7.08
N GLY A 48 -0.36 -2.18 -5.88
CA GLY A 48 -1.63 -2.90 -5.74
C GLY A 48 -2.80 -2.22 -6.46
N ALA A 49 -2.82 -0.87 -6.47
CA ALA A 49 -3.83 -0.14 -7.21
C ALA A 49 -3.60 -0.24 -8.72
N SER A 50 -2.35 -0.10 -9.21
CA SER A 50 -2.07 -0.21 -10.66
C SER A 50 -2.53 -1.55 -11.23
N VAL A 51 -2.32 -2.65 -10.50
CA VAL A 51 -2.84 -3.98 -10.88
C VAL A 51 -4.36 -3.98 -10.99
N VAL A 52 -5.08 -3.46 -9.98
CA VAL A 52 -6.55 -3.43 -9.98
C VAL A 52 -7.12 -2.52 -11.09
N TYR A 53 -6.46 -1.40 -11.40
CA TYR A 53 -6.84 -0.57 -12.54
C TYR A 53 -6.65 -1.33 -13.86
N THR A 54 -5.52 -2.03 -14.03
CA THR A 54 -5.24 -2.85 -15.21
C THR A 54 -6.26 -3.99 -15.37
N ASP A 55 -6.58 -4.71 -14.30
CA ASP A 55 -7.63 -5.74 -14.31
C ASP A 55 -8.95 -5.17 -14.82
N THR A 56 -9.37 -4.03 -14.27
CA THR A 56 -10.64 -3.39 -14.64
C THR A 56 -10.64 -2.97 -16.11
N ILE A 57 -9.55 -2.37 -16.61
CA ILE A 57 -9.44 -1.98 -18.03
C ILE A 57 -9.58 -3.20 -18.94
N CYS A 58 -8.92 -4.30 -18.58
CA CYS A 58 -8.99 -5.55 -19.34
C CYS A 58 -10.39 -6.19 -19.27
N GLU A 59 -11.06 -6.15 -18.12
CA GLU A 59 -12.42 -6.66 -17.93
C GLU A 59 -13.45 -5.91 -18.78
N TYR A 60 -13.28 -4.59 -18.96
CA TYR A 60 -14.08 -3.81 -19.91
C TYR A 60 -13.72 -4.06 -21.39
N GLY A 61 -12.79 -4.96 -21.69
CA GLY A 61 -12.42 -5.35 -23.06
C GLY A 61 -11.34 -4.50 -23.71
N PHE A 62 -10.67 -3.61 -22.97
CA PHE A 62 -9.69 -2.67 -23.50
C PHE A 62 -8.23 -3.16 -23.39
N ALA A 63 -8.01 -4.46 -23.19
CA ALA A 63 -6.67 -5.04 -23.04
C ALA A 63 -5.73 -4.71 -24.21
N LYS A 64 -6.24 -4.68 -25.45
CA LYS A 64 -5.46 -4.33 -26.65
C LYS A 64 -5.20 -2.83 -26.78
N GLU A 65 -6.03 -2.01 -26.14
CA GLU A 65 -5.92 -0.54 -26.17
C GLU A 65 -5.14 0.01 -24.97
N LEU A 66 -4.83 -0.82 -23.97
CA LEU A 66 -4.00 -0.45 -22.84
C LEU A 66 -2.57 -0.18 -23.30
N ALA A 67 -2.13 1.06 -23.13
CA ALA A 67 -0.85 1.51 -23.65
C ALA A 67 0.32 1.18 -22.74
N ASN A 68 0.13 1.25 -21.42
CA ASN A 68 1.19 1.05 -20.45
C ASN A 68 0.71 0.34 -19.19
N TYR A 69 1.66 -0.28 -18.49
CA TYR A 69 1.55 -0.67 -17.10
C TYR A 69 2.62 0.07 -16.30
N GLY A 70 2.30 0.52 -15.10
CA GLY A 70 3.25 1.24 -14.27
C GLY A 70 2.62 1.82 -13.02
N GLU A 71 3.48 2.25 -12.10
CA GLU A 71 3.07 2.83 -10.83
C GLU A 71 4.09 3.82 -10.29
N TYR A 72 3.62 4.70 -9.41
CA TYR A 72 4.48 5.48 -8.52
C TYR A 72 4.01 5.32 -7.06
N SER A 73 4.94 5.10 -6.12
CA SER A 73 4.58 4.93 -4.70
C SER A 73 5.75 5.24 -3.77
N GLY A 74 5.51 5.25 -2.45
CA GLY A 74 6.56 5.56 -1.48
C GLY A 74 6.82 7.05 -1.25
N ASP A 75 5.82 7.90 -1.51
CA ASP A 75 5.91 9.37 -1.34
C ASP A 75 7.05 10.03 -2.15
N PRO A 76 7.10 9.82 -3.48
CA PRO A 76 8.14 10.41 -4.32
C PRO A 76 8.08 11.94 -4.28
N PRO A 77 9.25 12.62 -4.34
CA PRO A 77 9.30 14.08 -4.45
C PRO A 77 8.60 14.59 -5.71
N GLU A 78 8.08 15.82 -5.64
CA GLU A 78 7.37 16.48 -6.75
C GLU A 78 8.10 16.38 -8.09
N GLU A 79 9.40 16.69 -8.13
CA GLU A 79 10.20 16.67 -9.36
C GLU A 79 10.35 15.27 -9.98
N PHE A 80 10.36 14.22 -9.15
CA PHE A 80 10.40 12.84 -9.66
C PHE A 80 9.06 12.45 -10.28
N VAL A 81 7.95 12.88 -9.67
CA VAL A 81 6.61 12.67 -10.25
C VAL A 81 6.45 13.47 -11.54
N TYR A 82 6.99 14.67 -11.62
CA TYR A 82 7.01 15.47 -12.83
C TYR A 82 7.76 14.77 -13.97
N GLU A 83 8.98 14.29 -13.74
CA GLU A 83 9.75 13.58 -14.79
C GLU A 83 9.10 12.24 -15.19
N TYR A 84 8.49 11.53 -14.23
CA TYR A 84 7.70 10.34 -14.51
C TYR A 84 6.49 10.65 -15.40
N ALA A 85 5.68 11.65 -15.03
CA ALA A 85 4.51 12.07 -15.79
C ALA A 85 4.90 12.58 -17.18
N LYS A 86 5.93 13.42 -17.28
CA LYS A 86 6.48 13.94 -18.54
C LYS A 86 6.88 12.82 -19.49
N THR A 87 7.51 11.75 -18.99
CA THR A 87 7.88 10.59 -19.80
C THR A 87 6.64 9.92 -20.38
N ILE A 88 5.63 9.63 -19.56
CA ILE A 88 4.35 9.05 -20.03
C ILE A 88 3.68 9.95 -21.07
N LEU A 89 3.53 11.24 -20.78
CA LEU A 89 2.86 12.19 -21.68
C LEU A 89 3.61 12.37 -23.00
N SER A 90 4.94 12.30 -23.00
CA SER A 90 5.75 12.36 -24.23
C SER A 90 5.48 11.19 -25.16
N VAL A 91 5.36 9.97 -24.62
CA VAL A 91 5.04 8.79 -25.45
C VAL A 91 3.57 8.83 -25.86
N MET A 92 2.69 9.16 -24.93
CA MET A 92 1.25 9.26 -25.16
C MET A 92 0.92 10.21 -26.30
N THR A 93 1.58 11.36 -26.38
CA THR A 93 1.31 12.38 -27.41
C THR A 93 2.08 12.17 -28.72
N SER A 94 2.89 11.11 -28.82
CA SER A 94 3.69 10.81 -30.03
C SER A 94 2.91 10.11 -31.15
N THR A 95 1.75 9.53 -30.84
CA THR A 95 0.90 8.78 -31.79
C THR A 95 -0.53 9.33 -31.77
N PRO A 96 -1.14 9.65 -32.92
CA PRO A 96 -2.55 10.01 -32.97
C PRO A 96 -3.44 8.76 -32.77
N GLU A 97 -4.64 8.93 -32.22
CA GLU A 97 -5.68 7.89 -32.15
C GLU A 97 -7.03 8.53 -32.57
N PRO A 98 -7.72 8.00 -33.59
CA PRO A 98 -8.91 8.64 -34.18
C PRO A 98 -10.08 8.92 -33.22
N HIS A 99 -10.21 8.15 -32.15
CA HIS A 99 -11.23 8.30 -31.13
C HIS A 99 -10.76 9.15 -29.93
N GLY A 100 -9.54 9.70 -29.99
CA GLY A 100 -8.91 10.43 -28.90
C GLY A 100 -8.40 9.50 -27.79
N LYS A 101 -7.56 10.02 -26.89
CA LYS A 101 -6.92 9.20 -25.84
C LYS A 101 -7.52 9.41 -24.46
N ILE A 102 -7.32 8.44 -23.58
CA ILE A 102 -7.79 8.47 -22.19
C ILE A 102 -6.57 8.42 -21.27
N LEU A 103 -6.47 9.38 -20.35
CA LEU A 103 -5.46 9.38 -19.30
C LEU A 103 -6.13 9.16 -17.93
N LEU A 104 -5.87 8.00 -17.33
CA LEU A 104 -6.34 7.62 -16.00
C LEU A 104 -5.28 7.98 -14.95
N ILE A 105 -5.54 9.00 -14.14
CA ILE A 105 -4.67 9.43 -13.02
C ILE A 105 -5.29 8.95 -11.71
N GLY A 106 -4.82 7.83 -11.19
CA GLY A 106 -5.59 7.05 -10.23
C GLY A 106 -4.85 6.58 -8.98
N GLY A 107 -5.61 5.88 -8.14
CA GLY A 107 -5.10 4.97 -7.12
C GLY A 107 -5.82 5.08 -5.77
N GLY A 108 -5.40 4.21 -4.85
CA GLY A 108 -6.04 4.06 -3.54
C GLY A 108 -5.88 5.27 -2.63
N VAL A 109 -6.57 5.24 -1.49
CA VAL A 109 -6.35 6.23 -0.42
C VAL A 109 -4.95 6.07 0.15
N ALA A 110 -4.05 7.01 -0.09
CA ALA A 110 -2.67 6.91 0.38
C ALA A 110 -2.57 6.95 1.92
N ASN A 111 -1.65 6.18 2.49
CA ASN A 111 -1.34 6.24 3.92
C ASN A 111 -0.48 7.47 4.24
N PHE A 112 0.63 7.65 3.53
CA PHE A 112 1.61 8.68 3.87
C PHE A 112 1.98 9.62 2.73
N THR A 113 1.76 9.21 1.48
CA THR A 113 2.07 10.03 0.30
C THR A 113 1.29 11.33 0.31
N ASP A 114 1.99 12.44 0.14
CA ASP A 114 1.39 13.76 -0.02
C ASP A 114 0.79 13.91 -1.42
N VAL A 115 -0.54 13.88 -1.49
CA VAL A 115 -1.27 13.94 -2.76
C VAL A 115 -1.12 15.32 -3.41
N ALA A 116 -1.05 16.40 -2.63
CA ALA A 116 -0.88 17.74 -3.18
C ALA A 116 0.51 17.89 -3.81
N SER A 117 1.56 17.45 -3.12
CA SER A 117 2.94 17.46 -3.63
C SER A 117 3.07 16.65 -4.92
N THR A 118 2.60 15.40 -4.92
CA THR A 118 2.68 14.54 -6.11
C THR A 118 1.85 15.10 -7.28
N PHE A 119 0.66 15.65 -7.00
CA PHE A 119 -0.17 16.24 -8.05
C PHE A 119 0.40 17.55 -8.61
N LYS A 120 1.20 18.33 -7.86
CA LYS A 120 1.94 19.48 -8.42
C LYS A 120 2.89 19.03 -9.53
N GLY A 121 3.59 17.91 -9.34
CA GLY A 121 4.47 17.33 -10.36
C GLY A 121 3.70 16.91 -11.63
N ILE A 122 2.55 16.24 -11.44
CA ILE A 122 1.68 15.85 -12.57
C ILE A 122 1.13 17.09 -13.29
N VAL A 123 0.64 18.08 -12.54
CA VAL A 123 0.11 19.34 -13.09
C VAL A 123 1.17 20.08 -13.89
N LYS A 124 2.42 20.14 -13.42
CA LYS A 124 3.55 20.73 -14.16
C LYS A 124 3.73 20.04 -15.52
N ALA A 125 3.66 18.71 -15.57
CA ALA A 125 3.74 17.95 -16.81
C ALA A 125 2.50 18.18 -17.72
N LEU A 126 1.28 18.15 -17.16
CA LEU A 126 0.06 18.43 -17.93
C LEU A 126 0.07 19.82 -18.57
N LYS A 127 0.54 20.84 -17.85
CA LYS A 127 0.72 22.19 -18.38
C LYS A 127 1.71 22.24 -19.54
N GLN A 128 2.84 21.54 -19.42
CA GLN A 128 3.82 21.45 -20.49
C GLN A 128 3.26 20.78 -21.77
N PHE A 129 2.46 19.72 -21.61
CA PHE A 129 1.92 18.94 -22.74
C PHE A 129 0.52 19.37 -23.18
N GLY A 130 -0.07 20.42 -22.59
CA GLY A 130 -1.44 20.86 -22.84
C GLY A 130 -1.82 20.96 -24.34
N PRO A 131 -1.05 21.65 -25.18
CA PRO A 131 -1.32 21.71 -26.62
C PRO A 131 -1.33 20.34 -27.30
N ALA A 132 -0.41 19.45 -26.96
CA ALA A 132 -0.30 18.12 -27.54
C ALA A 132 -1.44 17.19 -27.06
N LEU A 133 -1.84 17.32 -25.79
CA LEU A 133 -2.99 16.59 -25.23
C LEU A 133 -4.31 16.97 -25.94
N ARG A 134 -4.51 18.27 -26.18
CA ARG A 134 -5.65 18.76 -26.97
C ARG A 134 -5.62 18.23 -28.41
N ALA A 135 -4.46 18.27 -29.05
CA ALA A 135 -4.30 17.74 -30.41
C ALA A 135 -4.60 16.24 -30.51
N CYS A 136 -4.33 15.48 -29.44
CA CYS A 136 -4.66 14.05 -29.35
C CYS A 136 -6.11 13.76 -28.91
N GLY A 137 -6.96 14.78 -28.72
CA GLY A 137 -8.33 14.58 -28.21
C GLY A 137 -8.35 13.90 -26.84
N THR A 138 -7.41 14.23 -25.96
CA THR A 138 -7.24 13.53 -24.69
C THR A 138 -8.33 13.93 -23.68
N SER A 139 -8.89 12.93 -22.98
CA SER A 139 -9.69 13.13 -21.77
C SER A 139 -8.92 12.65 -20.53
N VAL A 140 -9.07 13.35 -19.41
CA VAL A 140 -8.35 13.08 -18.16
C VAL A 140 -9.32 12.68 -17.05
N TRP A 141 -9.02 11.58 -16.37
CA TRP A 141 -9.91 11.02 -15.35
C TRP A 141 -9.13 10.76 -14.08
N VAL A 142 -9.55 11.39 -12.99
CA VAL A 142 -8.74 11.49 -11.78
C VAL A 142 -9.49 10.92 -10.60
N ARG A 143 -8.88 10.00 -9.86
CA ARG A 143 -9.40 9.51 -8.57
C ARG A 143 -8.26 9.34 -7.59
N ARG A 144 -8.31 10.06 -6.48
CA ARG A 144 -7.27 9.93 -5.44
C ARG A 144 -7.77 10.32 -4.05
N GLY A 145 -7.25 9.63 -3.03
CA GLY A 145 -7.36 10.00 -1.62
C GLY A 145 -6.02 9.92 -0.92
N GLY A 146 -5.93 10.42 0.31
CA GLY A 146 -4.74 10.42 1.14
C GLY A 146 -4.39 11.80 1.69
N PRO A 147 -3.24 11.97 2.38
CA PRO A 147 -2.81 13.27 2.89
C PRO A 147 -2.89 14.39 1.84
N ASN A 148 -3.53 15.52 2.18
CA ASN A 148 -3.67 16.70 1.34
C ASN A 148 -4.40 16.47 -0.01
N TYR A 149 -5.21 15.41 -0.13
CA TYR A 149 -5.89 15.09 -1.39
C TYR A 149 -6.81 16.20 -1.89
N SER A 150 -7.57 16.86 -1.02
CA SER A 150 -8.49 17.95 -1.41
C SER A 150 -7.77 19.10 -2.13
N GLU A 151 -6.56 19.48 -1.68
CA GLU A 151 -5.72 20.47 -2.39
C GLU A 151 -5.26 19.90 -3.74
N GLY A 152 -4.72 18.68 -3.76
CA GLY A 152 -4.28 18.02 -4.99
C GLY A 152 -5.38 17.94 -6.05
N LEU A 153 -6.58 17.48 -5.69
CA LEU A 153 -7.73 17.39 -6.60
C LEU A 153 -8.13 18.77 -7.15
N ASN A 154 -8.11 19.82 -6.31
CA ASN A 154 -8.39 21.18 -6.74
C ASN A 154 -7.33 21.71 -7.72
N LEU A 155 -6.04 21.42 -7.49
CA LEU A 155 -4.96 21.76 -8.42
C LEU A 155 -5.17 21.10 -9.78
N MET A 156 -5.57 19.82 -9.78
CA MET A 156 -5.81 19.06 -11.00
C MET A 156 -6.98 19.63 -11.81
N ARG A 157 -8.11 19.93 -11.17
CA ARG A 157 -9.27 20.55 -11.84
C ARG A 157 -8.89 21.84 -12.54
N ARG A 158 -8.23 22.75 -11.81
CA ARG A 158 -7.80 24.06 -12.35
C ARG A 158 -6.81 23.91 -13.50
N ALA A 159 -5.85 22.98 -13.37
CA ALA A 159 -4.85 22.76 -14.40
C ALA A 159 -5.48 22.25 -15.70
N CYS A 160 -6.39 21.28 -15.63
CA CYS A 160 -7.10 20.77 -16.81
C CYS A 160 -7.98 21.84 -17.48
N GLU A 161 -8.67 22.67 -16.69
CA GLU A 161 -9.44 23.82 -17.18
C GLU A 161 -8.54 24.84 -17.89
N GLU A 162 -7.42 25.21 -17.28
CA GLU A 162 -6.44 26.16 -17.82
C GLU A 162 -5.84 25.69 -19.17
N ILE A 163 -5.56 24.39 -19.30
CA ILE A 163 -5.04 23.82 -20.54
C ILE A 163 -6.14 23.41 -21.52
N GLY A 164 -7.43 23.61 -21.21
CA GLY A 164 -8.55 23.25 -22.09
C GLY A 164 -8.61 21.76 -22.44
N VAL A 165 -8.30 20.88 -21.48
CA VAL A 165 -8.41 19.41 -21.62
C VAL A 165 -9.61 18.95 -20.79
N GLU A 166 -10.49 18.15 -21.40
CA GLU A 166 -11.65 17.59 -20.69
C GLU A 166 -11.19 16.75 -19.50
N ALA A 167 -11.75 17.01 -18.32
CA ALA A 167 -11.40 16.26 -17.12
C ALA A 167 -12.56 16.01 -16.16
N LYS A 168 -12.56 14.85 -15.52
CA LYS A 168 -13.41 14.54 -14.36
C LYS A 168 -12.56 14.13 -13.17
N VAL A 169 -12.81 14.73 -12.01
CA VAL A 169 -11.96 14.61 -10.82
C VAL A 169 -12.78 14.21 -9.60
N TYR A 170 -12.46 13.05 -9.05
CA TYR A 170 -13.17 12.38 -7.97
C TYR A 170 -12.25 12.16 -6.76
N GLY A 171 -12.83 12.18 -5.56
CA GLY A 171 -12.14 11.88 -4.31
C GLY A 171 -12.36 10.45 -3.82
N PRO A 172 -12.07 10.18 -2.53
CA PRO A 172 -12.21 8.86 -1.92
C PRO A 172 -13.67 8.41 -1.74
N GLU A 173 -14.64 9.32 -1.90
CA GLU A 173 -16.07 9.00 -1.95
C GLU A 173 -16.46 8.16 -3.17
N ALA A 174 -15.70 8.24 -4.26
CA ALA A 174 -15.87 7.39 -5.42
C ALA A 174 -15.10 6.07 -5.24
N HIS A 175 -15.70 4.96 -5.70
CA HIS A 175 -15.00 3.67 -5.80
C HIS A 175 -13.70 3.82 -6.59
N LEU A 176 -12.65 3.11 -6.17
CA LEU A 176 -11.32 3.14 -6.77
C LEU A 176 -11.34 3.14 -8.31
N THR A 177 -12.04 2.18 -8.89
CA THR A 177 -12.04 1.92 -10.34
C THR A 177 -13.23 2.55 -11.07
N ALA A 178 -14.05 3.37 -10.39
CA ALA A 178 -15.20 4.04 -11.01
C ALA A 178 -14.79 4.89 -12.23
N ILE A 179 -13.63 5.53 -12.16
CA ILE A 179 -13.12 6.35 -13.27
C ILE A 179 -12.74 5.52 -14.50
N VAL A 180 -12.44 4.23 -14.36
CA VAL A 180 -12.20 3.34 -15.50
C VAL A 180 -13.50 3.13 -16.25
N ARG A 181 -14.55 2.70 -15.54
CA ARG A 181 -15.90 2.55 -16.10
C ARG A 181 -16.34 3.84 -16.76
N ASP A 182 -16.30 4.96 -16.04
CA ASP A 182 -16.85 6.21 -16.55
C ASP A 182 -16.09 6.72 -17.78
N ALA A 183 -14.75 6.55 -17.82
CA ALA A 183 -13.93 6.93 -18.97
C ALA A 183 -14.20 6.09 -20.21
N LEU A 184 -14.29 4.77 -20.05
CA LEU A 184 -14.48 3.84 -21.15
C LEU A 184 -15.92 3.88 -21.69
N LEU A 185 -16.92 3.97 -20.82
CA LEU A 185 -18.34 4.08 -21.23
C LEU A 185 -18.68 5.43 -21.88
N SER A 186 -17.95 6.50 -21.55
CA SER A 186 -18.16 7.83 -22.15
C SER A 186 -17.46 7.98 -23.51
N SER A 187 -16.64 7.00 -23.92
CA SER A 187 -15.78 7.12 -25.09
C SER A 187 -16.44 6.62 -26.39
N PRO A 188 -16.27 7.34 -27.52
CA PRO A 188 -16.75 6.86 -28.83
C PRO A 188 -16.12 5.52 -29.22
N GLY A 189 -16.91 4.64 -29.86
CA GLY A 189 -16.45 3.37 -30.43
C GLY A 189 -16.68 2.12 -29.57
N MET A 190 -17.43 2.22 -28.47
CA MET A 190 -17.62 1.09 -27.56
C MET A 190 -18.36 -0.08 -28.21
N ALA A 191 -17.72 -1.26 -28.25
CA ALA A 191 -18.41 -2.53 -28.38
C ALA A 191 -19.13 -2.87 -27.06
N ALA A 192 -20.24 -3.60 -27.14
CA ALA A 192 -21.03 -4.03 -25.99
C ALA A 192 -20.15 -4.71 -24.91
N PRO A 193 -20.56 -4.68 -23.63
CA PRO A 193 -19.86 -5.38 -22.55
C PRO A 193 -19.52 -6.82 -22.97
N LEU A 194 -18.31 -7.27 -22.64
CA LEU A 194 -17.96 -8.67 -22.83
C LEU A 194 -19.00 -9.55 -22.11
N PRO A 195 -19.48 -10.65 -22.73
CA PRO A 195 -20.36 -11.59 -22.04
C PRO A 195 -19.66 -12.10 -20.77
N GLU A 196 -20.42 -12.29 -19.70
CA GLU A 196 -19.93 -12.96 -18.49
C GLU A 196 -19.23 -14.27 -18.89
N LEU A 197 -17.93 -14.35 -18.63
CA LEU A 197 -17.21 -15.61 -18.80
C LEU A 197 -17.77 -16.59 -17.77
N PRO A 198 -18.17 -17.80 -18.16
CA PRO A 198 -18.54 -18.83 -17.19
C PRO A 198 -17.34 -19.06 -16.25
N PRO A 199 -17.59 -19.26 -14.95
CA PRO A 199 -16.51 -19.54 -14.02
C PRO A 199 -15.72 -20.75 -14.54
N PRO A 200 -14.39 -20.67 -14.66
CA PRO A 200 -13.59 -21.79 -15.15
C PRO A 200 -13.80 -23.00 -14.25
N GLU A 201 -13.85 -24.21 -14.82
CA GLU A 201 -13.77 -25.44 -14.03
C GLU A 201 -12.38 -25.53 -13.38
N VAL A 202 -12.26 -25.02 -12.16
CA VAL A 202 -11.01 -25.08 -11.40
C VAL A 202 -10.94 -26.40 -10.65
N LYS A 203 -10.10 -27.32 -11.12
CA LYS A 203 -9.65 -28.43 -10.29
C LYS A 203 -8.73 -27.88 -9.20
N MET A 204 -9.20 -27.86 -7.96
CA MET A 204 -8.43 -27.44 -6.78
C MET A 204 -7.13 -28.27 -6.72
N PRO A 205 -5.95 -27.65 -6.96
CA PRO A 205 -4.70 -28.39 -6.86
C PRO A 205 -4.47 -28.70 -5.38
N LYS A 206 -4.37 -29.99 -5.02
CA LYS A 206 -3.98 -30.39 -3.66
C LYS A 206 -2.68 -29.67 -3.30
N THR A 207 -2.71 -28.87 -2.24
CA THR A 207 -1.48 -28.32 -1.67
C THR A 207 -0.90 -29.35 -0.70
N ASN A 208 0.42 -29.42 -0.61
CA ASN A 208 1.03 -30.07 0.55
C ASN A 208 0.70 -29.16 1.73
N GLY A 209 -0.29 -29.56 2.53
CA GLY A 209 -0.87 -28.74 3.58
C GLY A 209 0.23 -28.04 4.36
N HIS A 210 0.22 -26.70 4.32
CA HIS A 210 1.03 -25.94 5.25
C HIS A 210 0.42 -26.15 6.62
N GLN A 211 1.09 -26.95 7.47
CA GLN A 211 0.72 -26.99 8.87
C GLN A 211 0.98 -25.59 9.45
N PRO A 212 -0.04 -24.97 10.08
CA PRO A 212 0.16 -23.75 10.83
C PRO A 212 1.35 -23.97 11.77
N THR A 213 2.34 -23.09 11.76
CA THR A 213 3.40 -23.18 12.76
C THR A 213 2.77 -22.97 14.13
N GLU A 214 2.98 -23.89 15.07
CA GLU A 214 2.42 -23.86 16.43
C GLU A 214 2.82 -22.60 17.24
N SER A 215 3.59 -21.66 16.69
CA SER A 215 4.27 -20.58 17.43
C SER A 215 3.67 -19.18 17.33
N THR A 216 2.49 -18.98 16.70
CA THR A 216 1.96 -17.63 16.43
C THR A 216 1.03 -17.04 17.50
N ALA A 217 0.63 -17.80 18.53
CA ALA A 217 -0.33 -17.33 19.54
C ALA A 217 0.13 -16.07 20.33
N GLY A 218 1.44 -15.84 20.44
CA GLY A 218 2.04 -14.67 21.10
C GLY A 218 2.34 -13.48 20.19
N ILE A 219 2.15 -13.63 18.87
CA ILE A 219 2.59 -12.70 17.83
C ILE A 219 1.43 -11.76 17.42
N MET A 220 1.72 -10.51 17.08
CA MET A 220 0.73 -9.49 16.67
C MET A 220 -0.36 -9.21 17.72
N GLN A 221 -0.02 -9.18 19.00
CA GLN A 221 -0.98 -8.88 20.07
C GLN A 221 -1.20 -7.37 20.24
N PHE A 222 -2.23 -6.84 19.59
CA PHE A 222 -2.70 -5.46 19.79
C PHE A 222 -3.62 -5.37 21.03
N LYS A 223 -3.04 -4.90 22.13
CA LYS A 223 -3.72 -4.62 23.41
C LYS A 223 -3.93 -3.13 23.58
N ASP A 224 -4.81 -2.77 24.51
CA ASP A 224 -5.14 -1.37 24.81
C ASP A 224 -3.91 -0.60 25.37
N ASP A 225 -2.97 -1.32 25.99
CA ASP A 225 -1.72 -0.82 26.56
C ASP A 225 -0.50 -1.11 25.68
N THR A 226 -0.67 -1.64 24.45
CA THR A 226 0.47 -1.93 23.57
C THR A 226 1.30 -0.67 23.34
N GLN A 227 2.59 -0.76 23.63
CA GLN A 227 3.58 0.25 23.25
C GLN A 227 4.64 -0.35 22.30
N ALA A 228 5.30 0.54 21.57
CA ALA A 228 6.33 0.21 20.61
C ALA A 228 7.59 1.03 20.83
N ILE A 229 8.72 0.45 20.44
CA ILE A 229 9.95 1.17 20.12
C ILE A 229 9.94 1.43 18.61
N VAL A 230 10.19 2.67 18.20
CA VAL A 230 10.32 3.04 16.79
C VAL A 230 11.80 3.13 16.43
N TYR A 231 12.25 2.32 15.47
CA TYR A 231 13.63 2.35 14.99
C TYR A 231 13.74 3.23 13.75
N GLY A 232 14.60 4.24 13.81
CA GLY A 232 14.72 5.32 12.85
C GLY A 232 13.96 6.58 13.32
N LEU A 233 14.58 7.75 13.20
CA LEU A 233 13.98 9.02 13.59
C LEU A 233 12.87 9.42 12.61
N GLN A 234 11.63 9.01 12.91
CA GLN A 234 10.44 9.22 12.08
C GLN A 234 9.41 10.10 12.80
N VAL A 235 9.75 11.37 13.02
CA VAL A 235 8.94 12.33 13.78
C VAL A 235 7.48 12.36 13.28
N LYS A 236 7.26 12.42 11.97
CA LYS A 236 5.90 12.43 11.39
C LYS A 236 5.13 11.14 11.69
N ALA A 237 5.76 9.97 11.60
CA ALA A 237 5.08 8.70 11.86
C ALA A 237 4.74 8.55 13.34
N VAL A 238 5.68 8.92 14.22
CA VAL A 238 5.48 8.93 15.67
C VAL A 238 4.33 9.86 16.05
N GLN A 239 4.34 11.12 15.58
CA GLN A 239 3.25 12.05 15.89
C GLN A 239 1.90 11.51 15.42
N ARG A 240 1.82 10.97 14.19
CA ARG A 240 0.57 10.41 13.70
C ARG A 240 0.10 9.19 14.54
N MET A 241 1.01 8.37 15.09
CA MET A 241 0.66 7.31 16.05
C MET A 241 0.02 7.90 17.32
N LEU A 242 0.58 8.97 17.87
CA LEU A 242 0.04 9.65 19.04
C LEU A 242 -1.29 10.37 18.76
N ASP A 243 -1.47 10.92 17.56
CA ASP A 243 -2.74 11.51 17.13
C ASP A 243 -3.84 10.44 17.08
N PHE A 244 -3.51 9.25 16.56
CA PHE A 244 -4.43 8.11 16.58
C PHE A 244 -4.73 7.66 18.01
N ASP A 245 -3.72 7.58 18.88
CA ASP A 245 -3.91 7.19 20.27
C ASP A 245 -4.85 8.14 21.00
N THR A 246 -4.65 9.45 20.78
CA THR A 246 -5.51 10.52 21.29
C THR A 246 -6.93 10.33 20.79
N LEU A 247 -7.10 10.12 19.48
CA LEU A 247 -8.41 9.94 18.87
C LEU A 247 -9.13 8.69 19.37
N CYS A 248 -8.39 7.63 19.71
CA CYS A 248 -8.91 6.41 20.33
C CYS A 248 -9.17 6.55 21.84
N GLY A 249 -8.86 7.68 22.46
CA GLY A 249 -9.01 7.89 23.89
C GLY A 249 -8.03 7.05 24.74
N ARG A 250 -6.87 6.69 24.19
CA ARG A 250 -5.84 5.98 24.95
C ARG A 250 -5.33 6.84 26.10
N LYS A 251 -4.97 6.18 27.19
CA LYS A 251 -4.37 6.83 28.37
C LYS A 251 -2.86 6.95 28.28
N THR A 252 -2.24 6.09 27.47
CA THR A 252 -0.78 5.98 27.36
C THR A 252 -0.38 6.02 25.88
N PRO A 253 0.63 6.84 25.53
CA PRO A 253 1.25 6.85 24.20
C PRO A 253 1.63 5.44 23.74
N SER A 254 1.30 5.10 22.49
CA SER A 254 1.70 3.85 21.87
C SER A 254 3.19 3.80 21.49
N VAL A 255 3.91 4.92 21.57
CA VAL A 255 5.35 4.98 21.37
C VAL A 255 6.04 5.23 22.70
N ALA A 256 6.84 4.27 23.16
CA ALA A 256 7.60 4.38 24.40
C ALA A 256 8.96 5.05 24.20
N ALA A 257 9.61 4.78 23.07
CA ALA A 257 10.92 5.31 22.74
C ALA A 257 11.19 5.30 21.24
N VAL A 258 12.16 6.11 20.82
CA VAL A 258 12.70 6.10 19.47
C VAL A 258 14.18 5.70 19.52
N VAL A 259 14.62 4.91 18.55
CA VAL A 259 16.04 4.58 18.35
C VAL A 259 16.55 5.31 17.11
N ASN A 260 17.60 6.12 17.26
CA ASN A 260 18.24 6.84 16.17
C ASN A 260 19.75 6.52 16.15
N PRO A 261 20.18 5.48 15.41
CA PRO A 261 21.57 4.98 15.46
C PRO A 261 22.63 5.98 15.02
N THR A 262 22.26 7.00 14.25
CA THR A 262 23.16 8.04 13.74
C THR A 262 23.13 9.30 14.58
N GLY A 263 22.30 9.36 15.63
CA GLY A 263 22.12 10.52 16.49
C GLY A 263 22.68 10.32 17.89
N GLU A 264 22.42 11.31 18.73
CA GLU A 264 22.77 11.29 20.15
C GLU A 264 21.54 11.02 21.02
N ALA A 265 21.78 10.70 22.30
CA ALA A 265 20.69 10.53 23.25
C ALA A 265 20.02 11.88 23.52
N SER A 266 18.71 11.96 23.32
CA SER A 266 17.95 13.21 23.44
C SER A 266 16.49 12.93 23.78
N PHE A 267 15.67 13.98 23.79
CA PHE A 267 14.22 13.88 23.85
C PHE A 267 13.63 14.65 22.69
N GLU A 268 12.59 14.10 22.08
CA GLU A 268 11.79 14.80 21.08
C GLU A 268 10.43 15.13 21.67
N LYS A 269 9.96 16.34 21.42
CA LYS A 269 8.67 16.83 21.90
C LYS A 269 7.57 16.48 20.91
N PHE A 270 6.51 15.85 21.39
CA PHE A 270 5.32 15.50 20.63
C PHE A 270 4.05 16.00 21.33
N MET A 271 2.95 16.00 20.59
CA MET A 271 1.62 16.26 21.14
C MET A 271 0.90 14.94 21.43
N PHE A 272 0.29 14.84 22.62
CA PHE A 272 -0.65 13.79 22.98
C PHE A 272 -1.91 14.44 23.54
N GLY A 273 -2.96 14.52 22.72
CA GLY A 273 -4.06 15.45 22.94
C GLY A 273 -3.59 16.89 22.92
N SER A 274 -3.98 17.65 23.94
CA SER A 274 -3.55 19.03 24.13
C SER A 274 -2.26 19.16 24.96
N ALA A 275 -1.65 18.04 25.38
CA ALA A 275 -0.47 18.05 26.23
C ALA A 275 0.80 17.77 25.43
N ASP A 276 1.88 18.44 25.82
CA ASP A 276 3.23 18.10 25.37
C ASP A 276 3.71 16.83 26.08
N VAL A 277 4.28 15.90 25.32
CA VAL A 277 4.98 14.73 25.85
C VAL A 277 6.39 14.66 25.27
N LEU A 278 7.35 14.24 26.11
CA LEU A 278 8.74 14.04 25.69
C LEU A 278 8.98 12.55 25.51
N ILE A 279 9.31 12.14 24.28
CA ILE A 279 9.69 10.76 23.97
C ILE A 279 11.21 10.67 23.92
N PRO A 280 11.84 9.76 24.68
CA PRO A 280 13.29 9.61 24.67
C PRO A 280 13.79 9.01 23.36
N ILE A 281 14.90 9.56 22.87
CA ILE A 281 15.66 9.06 21.72
C ILE A 281 16.93 8.39 22.24
N TYR A 282 17.17 7.16 21.79
CA TYR A 282 18.37 6.39 22.13
C TYR A 282 19.21 6.12 20.87
N PRO A 283 20.55 6.27 20.94
CA PRO A 283 21.43 5.85 19.84
C PRO A 283 21.49 4.33 19.68
N LYS A 284 21.31 3.58 20.78
CA LYS A 284 21.40 2.12 20.78
C LYS A 284 20.05 1.50 21.12
N LEU A 285 19.69 0.43 20.39
CA LEU A 285 18.46 -0.30 20.66
C LEU A 285 18.48 -0.95 22.05
N GLY A 286 19.63 -1.48 22.47
CA GLY A 286 19.80 -2.08 23.80
C GLY A 286 19.40 -1.13 24.94
N ASP A 287 19.85 0.13 24.89
CA ASP A 287 19.52 1.13 25.92
C ASP A 287 18.01 1.44 25.97
N ALA A 288 17.34 1.43 24.81
CA ALA A 288 15.90 1.60 24.73
C ALA A 288 15.14 0.39 25.29
N VAL A 289 15.59 -0.83 24.98
CA VAL A 289 14.98 -2.07 25.47
C VAL A 289 15.20 -2.23 26.98
N GLU A 290 16.39 -1.91 27.50
CA GLU A 290 16.67 -1.97 28.94
C GLU A 290 15.66 -1.13 29.74
N LYS A 291 15.34 0.07 29.24
CA LYS A 291 14.44 1.02 29.91
C LYS A 291 12.95 0.78 29.62
N HIS A 292 12.61 0.33 28.42
CA HIS A 292 11.23 0.30 27.92
C HIS A 292 10.74 -1.08 27.47
N GLY A 293 11.59 -2.10 27.41
CA GLY A 293 11.24 -3.44 26.92
C GLY A 293 10.17 -4.14 27.76
N LYS A 294 10.00 -3.76 29.04
CA LYS A 294 8.91 -4.29 29.88
C LYS A 294 7.52 -3.84 29.43
N VAL A 295 7.41 -2.72 28.71
CA VAL A 295 6.13 -2.17 28.22
C VAL A 295 6.03 -2.23 26.70
N ALA A 296 7.15 -2.13 25.99
CA ALA A 296 7.18 -2.18 24.53
C ALA A 296 7.26 -3.64 24.04
N SER A 297 6.19 -4.07 23.36
CA SER A 297 6.11 -5.41 22.74
C SER A 297 6.29 -5.37 21.22
N PHE A 298 6.25 -4.18 20.63
CA PHE A 298 6.43 -3.95 19.20
C PHE A 298 7.74 -3.22 18.91
N LEU A 299 8.38 -3.60 17.81
CA LEU A 299 9.38 -2.79 17.13
C LEU A 299 8.80 -2.33 15.80
N VAL A 300 8.71 -1.02 15.58
CA VAL A 300 8.36 -0.46 14.26
C VAL A 300 9.65 -0.01 13.58
N ASN A 301 10.13 -0.79 12.62
CA ASN A 301 11.45 -0.64 12.03
C ASN A 301 11.41 0.12 10.69
N PHE A 302 11.82 1.39 10.73
CA PHE A 302 11.98 2.27 9.57
C PHE A 302 13.44 2.36 9.08
N ALA A 303 14.30 1.42 9.46
CA ALA A 303 15.63 1.32 8.86
C ALA A 303 15.53 1.19 7.32
N SER A 304 16.50 1.75 6.59
CA SER A 304 16.56 1.61 5.13
C SER A 304 16.74 0.15 4.70
N PHE A 305 16.46 -0.17 3.43
CA PHE A 305 16.71 -1.50 2.86
C PHE A 305 18.15 -2.00 3.05
N ARG A 306 19.12 -1.08 3.23
CA ARG A 306 20.54 -1.38 3.46
C ARG A 306 20.83 -1.81 4.89
N SER A 307 20.12 -1.25 5.87
CA SER A 307 20.40 -1.42 7.30
C SER A 307 19.35 -2.25 8.05
N VAL A 308 18.20 -2.50 7.43
CA VAL A 308 17.08 -3.22 8.05
C VAL A 308 17.44 -4.65 8.46
N TYR A 309 18.29 -5.33 7.69
CA TYR A 309 18.74 -6.68 8.03
C TYR A 309 19.55 -6.70 9.34
N SER A 310 20.55 -5.83 9.48
CA SER A 310 21.37 -5.75 10.69
C SER A 310 20.55 -5.25 11.89
N ALA A 311 19.69 -4.25 11.69
CA ALA A 311 18.82 -3.72 12.73
C ALA A 311 17.84 -4.78 13.26
N THR A 312 17.23 -5.55 12.36
CA THR A 312 16.31 -6.64 12.73
C THR A 312 17.06 -7.76 13.45
N LYS A 313 18.25 -8.14 12.98
CA LYS A 313 19.07 -9.17 13.65
C LYS A 313 19.49 -8.76 15.07
N GLU A 314 19.85 -7.49 15.27
CA GLU A 314 20.09 -6.94 16.62
C GLU A 314 18.81 -7.00 17.46
N ALA A 315 17.69 -6.54 16.92
CA ALA A 315 16.41 -6.52 17.61
C ALA A 315 15.94 -7.90 18.04
N LEU A 316 16.21 -8.92 17.24
CA LEU A 316 15.89 -10.32 17.55
C LEU A 316 16.66 -10.85 18.76
N GLN A 317 17.67 -10.16 19.30
CA GLN A 317 18.31 -10.58 20.55
C GLN A 317 17.48 -10.22 21.79
N TYR A 318 16.42 -9.42 21.64
CA TYR A 318 15.59 -8.93 22.74
C TYR A 318 14.22 -9.62 22.76
N PRO A 319 14.01 -10.63 23.62
CA PRO A 319 12.77 -11.41 23.66
C PRO A 319 11.53 -10.61 24.07
N GLU A 320 11.70 -9.40 24.62
CA GLU A 320 10.64 -8.45 24.94
C GLU A 320 9.86 -8.01 23.69
N LEU A 321 10.57 -7.84 22.58
CA LEU A 321 10.01 -7.36 21.31
C LEU A 321 9.40 -8.53 20.51
N LYS A 322 8.14 -8.84 20.80
CA LYS A 322 7.41 -9.98 20.23
C LYS A 322 6.99 -9.80 18.77
N THR A 323 6.80 -8.57 18.31
CA THR A 323 6.35 -8.28 16.94
C THR A 323 7.19 -7.18 16.30
N HIS A 324 7.79 -7.47 15.15
CA HIS A 324 8.63 -6.54 14.39
C HIS A 324 7.90 -6.17 13.10
N ALA A 325 7.50 -4.92 12.96
CA ALA A 325 6.98 -4.40 11.71
C ALA A 325 8.14 -3.82 10.88
N ILE A 326 8.42 -4.44 9.74
CA ILE A 326 9.54 -4.08 8.88
C ILE A 326 9.00 -3.27 7.70
N ILE A 327 9.25 -1.95 7.72
CA ILE A 327 8.63 -1.03 6.75
C ILE A 327 9.38 -1.02 5.40
N ALA A 328 10.70 -1.25 5.42
CA ALA A 328 11.55 -1.14 4.24
C ALA A 328 11.14 -2.05 3.09
N GLU A 329 11.07 -1.48 1.88
CA GLU A 329 10.95 -2.20 0.62
C GLU A 329 12.34 -2.43 -0.01
N GLY A 330 12.47 -3.42 -0.91
CA GLY A 330 13.71 -3.68 -1.63
C GLY A 330 14.75 -4.46 -0.81
N VAL A 331 14.32 -5.16 0.23
CA VAL A 331 15.19 -6.05 1.00
C VAL A 331 15.52 -7.28 0.16
N PRO A 332 16.80 -7.66 -0.01
CA PRO A 332 17.14 -8.86 -0.78
C PRO A 332 16.47 -10.12 -0.22
N GLU A 333 15.80 -10.90 -1.07
CA GLU A 333 15.04 -12.10 -0.67
C GLU A 333 15.83 -13.09 0.20
N ALA A 334 17.14 -13.23 -0.07
CA ALA A 334 18.03 -14.09 0.71
C ALA A 334 18.22 -13.60 2.15
N LEU A 335 18.22 -12.28 2.37
CA LEU A 335 18.29 -11.68 3.70
C LEU A 335 16.93 -11.77 4.41
N THR A 336 15.83 -11.51 3.70
CA THR A 336 14.47 -11.69 4.22
C THR A 336 14.25 -13.09 4.79
N ARG A 337 14.60 -14.13 4.02
CA ARG A 337 14.52 -15.53 4.49
C ARG A 337 15.35 -15.79 5.75
N LYS A 338 16.57 -15.24 5.85
CA LYS A 338 17.42 -15.38 7.04
C LYS A 338 16.78 -14.73 8.26
N MET A 339 16.23 -13.52 8.11
CA MET A 339 15.50 -12.84 9.20
C MET A 339 14.32 -13.67 9.68
N HIS A 340 13.56 -14.26 8.76
CA HIS A 340 12.35 -15.01 9.10
C HIS A 340 12.68 -16.32 9.82
N ILE A 341 13.72 -17.03 9.39
CA ILE A 341 14.20 -18.24 10.08
C ILE A 341 14.66 -17.89 11.50
N GLU A 342 15.44 -16.82 11.68
CA GLU A 342 15.90 -16.41 13.01
C GLU A 342 14.75 -15.94 13.91
N ALA A 343 13.79 -15.20 13.35
CA ALA A 343 12.62 -14.72 14.09
C ALA A 343 11.72 -15.89 14.53
N ALA A 344 11.46 -16.85 13.65
CA ALA A 344 10.70 -18.05 13.96
C ALA A 344 11.37 -18.88 15.08
N ALA A 345 12.70 -19.06 15.01
CA ALA A 345 13.47 -19.76 16.04
C ALA A 345 13.40 -19.09 17.42
N LYS A 346 13.07 -17.78 17.46
CA LYS A 346 12.95 -16.99 18.68
C LYS A 346 11.50 -16.67 19.08
N GLY A 347 10.52 -17.18 18.33
CA GLY A 347 9.11 -16.91 18.58
C GLY A 347 8.73 -15.43 18.41
N VAL A 348 9.39 -14.73 17.48
CA VAL A 348 9.11 -13.33 17.13
C VAL A 348 8.37 -13.28 15.80
N GLY A 349 7.31 -12.49 15.74
CA GLY A 349 6.55 -12.28 14.52
C GLY A 349 7.09 -11.13 13.69
N ILE A 350 7.06 -11.27 12.37
CA ILE A 350 7.46 -10.22 11.43
C ILE A 350 6.27 -9.84 10.55
N ILE A 351 5.86 -8.57 10.61
CA ILE A 351 4.93 -7.98 9.62
C ILE A 351 5.79 -7.25 8.58
N GLY A 352 5.72 -7.66 7.31
CA GLY A 352 6.60 -7.18 6.24
C GLY A 352 7.68 -8.21 5.84
N PRO A 353 8.77 -7.79 5.15
CA PRO A 353 9.10 -6.41 4.73
C PRO A 353 8.14 -5.81 3.69
N ALA A 354 8.44 -4.60 3.20
CA ALA A 354 7.66 -3.91 2.17
C ALA A 354 6.19 -3.72 2.55
N THR A 355 5.94 -3.20 3.76
CA THR A 355 4.59 -3.02 4.29
C THR A 355 4.42 -1.66 4.95
N VAL A 356 3.17 -1.17 5.01
CA VAL A 356 2.78 -0.08 5.92
C VAL A 356 2.56 -0.60 7.36
N GLY A 357 2.52 -1.92 7.53
CA GLY A 357 2.21 -2.61 8.77
C GLY A 357 0.73 -2.98 8.84
N GLY A 358 0.01 -2.32 9.74
CA GLY A 358 -1.39 -2.63 10.02
C GLY A 358 -1.90 -1.87 11.24
N MET A 359 -3.15 -2.11 11.59
CA MET A 359 -3.77 -1.46 12.74
C MET A 359 -4.94 -2.26 13.31
N MET A 360 -5.23 -1.98 14.58
CA MET A 360 -6.43 -2.39 15.28
C MET A 360 -7.14 -1.13 15.80
N PRO A 361 -8.22 -0.68 15.13
CA PRO A 361 -9.01 0.47 15.54
C PRO A 361 -9.37 0.50 17.03
N GLY A 362 -9.19 1.66 17.66
CA GLY A 362 -9.37 1.84 19.11
C GLY A 362 -8.19 1.37 19.97
N ARG A 363 -7.18 0.72 19.38
CA ARG A 363 -6.04 0.14 20.12
C ARG A 363 -4.70 0.62 19.63
N PHE A 364 -4.22 0.16 18.49
CA PHE A 364 -2.85 0.43 18.08
C PHE A 364 -2.75 0.48 16.57
N ARG A 365 -1.87 1.34 16.06
CA ARG A 365 -1.52 1.37 14.65
C ARG A 365 -0.02 1.37 14.46
N ILE A 366 0.45 0.72 13.41
CA ILE A 366 1.86 0.65 13.06
C ILE A 366 2.21 1.84 12.18
N GLY A 367 3.09 2.71 12.67
CA GLY A 367 3.71 3.77 11.86
C GLY A 367 2.68 4.64 11.16
N ASN A 368 2.64 4.56 9.83
CA ASN A 368 1.79 5.39 8.97
C ASN A 368 0.44 4.74 8.58
N ALA A 369 0.12 3.54 9.06
CA ALA A 369 -1.11 2.84 8.68
C ALA A 369 -2.37 3.67 9.00
N GLY A 370 -3.33 3.68 8.07
CA GLY A 370 -4.57 4.47 8.18
C GLY A 370 -4.38 5.97 7.88
N GLY A 371 -3.15 6.42 7.66
CA GLY A 371 -2.80 7.75 7.21
C GLY A 371 -3.08 8.90 8.17
N ALA A 372 -3.53 10.03 7.62
CA ALA A 372 -3.78 11.26 8.37
C ALA A 372 -5.08 11.20 9.19
N VAL A 373 -5.19 12.06 10.20
CA VAL A 373 -6.37 12.14 11.10
C VAL A 373 -7.69 12.26 10.34
N GLU A 374 -7.72 13.06 9.27
CA GLU A 374 -8.91 13.17 8.41
C GLU A 374 -9.39 11.79 7.91
N ASN A 375 -8.47 10.96 7.42
CA ASN A 375 -8.82 9.62 6.96
C ASN A 375 -9.22 8.70 8.12
N LEU A 376 -8.60 8.82 9.29
CA LEU A 376 -8.99 8.05 10.48
C LEU A 376 -10.44 8.34 10.88
N LEU A 377 -10.92 9.57 10.69
CA LEU A 377 -12.31 9.95 10.94
C LEU A 377 -13.23 9.43 9.84
N LEU A 378 -12.89 9.66 8.56
CA LEU A 378 -13.69 9.23 7.41
C LEU A 378 -13.88 7.70 7.37
N ALA A 379 -12.80 6.94 7.55
CA ALA A 379 -12.82 5.49 7.61
C ALA A 379 -13.17 4.94 9.02
N LYS A 380 -13.55 5.82 9.95
CA LYS A 380 -14.00 5.48 11.30
C LYS A 380 -13.04 4.54 12.05
N LEU A 381 -11.73 4.76 11.91
CA LEU A 381 -10.67 3.89 12.42
C LEU A 381 -10.33 4.13 13.89
N TYR A 382 -11.00 5.07 14.56
CA TYR A 382 -10.78 5.38 15.97
C TYR A 382 -11.53 4.46 16.95
N ARG A 383 -12.40 3.60 16.43
CA ARG A 383 -13.21 2.65 17.23
C ARG A 383 -13.35 1.33 16.50
N PRO A 384 -13.43 0.20 17.23
CA PRO A 384 -13.53 -1.11 16.60
C PRO A 384 -14.87 -1.31 15.89
N GLY A 385 -14.82 -1.91 14.69
CA GLY A 385 -15.97 -2.61 14.11
C GLY A 385 -15.81 -4.13 14.24
N SER A 386 -16.36 -4.87 13.29
CA SER A 386 -16.42 -6.35 13.33
C SER A 386 -15.70 -7.05 12.17
N VAL A 387 -15.07 -6.30 11.26
CA VAL A 387 -14.44 -6.86 10.04
C VAL A 387 -12.92 -6.94 10.20
N GLY A 388 -12.36 -8.15 10.07
CA GLY A 388 -10.91 -8.36 9.94
C GLY A 388 -10.51 -8.37 8.46
N TYR A 389 -9.38 -7.76 8.07
CA TYR A 389 -8.88 -7.93 6.71
C TYR A 389 -7.37 -8.15 6.62
N THR A 390 -6.94 -8.82 5.56
CA THR A 390 -5.52 -8.95 5.22
C THR A 390 -5.26 -8.79 3.73
N THR A 391 -4.11 -8.21 3.40
CA THR A 391 -3.66 -7.95 2.02
C THR A 391 -2.14 -7.88 1.93
N LYS A 392 -1.55 -8.02 0.73
CA LYS A 392 -0.12 -7.71 0.52
C LYS A 392 0.12 -6.20 0.51
N SER A 393 -0.72 -5.45 -0.20
CA SER A 393 -0.49 -4.04 -0.51
C SER A 393 -0.91 -3.09 0.63
N GLY A 394 0.03 -2.31 1.14
CA GLY A 394 -0.27 -1.25 2.12
C GLY A 394 -1.16 -0.14 1.54
N GLY A 395 -1.06 0.17 0.24
CA GLY A 395 -1.96 1.14 -0.40
C GLY A 395 -3.41 0.62 -0.43
N MET A 396 -3.59 -0.64 -0.81
CA MET A 396 -4.90 -1.27 -0.84
C MET A 396 -5.46 -1.54 0.56
N SER A 397 -4.62 -1.71 1.59
CA SER A 397 -5.11 -1.84 2.97
C SER A 397 -5.92 -0.62 3.40
N ASN A 398 -5.51 0.58 2.97
CA ASN A 398 -6.24 1.79 3.30
C ASN A 398 -7.46 2.03 2.40
N GLU A 399 -7.46 1.47 1.18
CA GLU A 399 -8.69 1.36 0.38
C GLU A 399 -9.69 0.39 1.02
N LEU A 400 -9.23 -0.73 1.58
CA LEU A 400 -10.06 -1.65 2.36
C LEU A 400 -10.63 -0.97 3.61
N ASN A 401 -9.84 -0.15 4.32
CA ASN A 401 -10.36 0.68 5.41
C ASN A 401 -11.57 1.52 4.95
N ASN A 402 -11.46 2.19 3.80
CA ASN A 402 -12.53 3.00 3.23
C ASN A 402 -13.76 2.15 2.85
N ILE A 403 -13.55 1.08 2.06
CA ILE A 403 -14.63 0.19 1.60
C ILE A 403 -15.37 -0.43 2.80
N VAL A 404 -14.65 -0.94 3.79
CA VAL A 404 -15.23 -1.55 4.98
C VAL A 404 -16.02 -0.51 5.79
N ALA A 405 -15.50 0.70 5.96
CA ALA A 405 -16.18 1.76 6.71
C ALA A 405 -17.49 2.25 6.07
N LEU A 406 -17.57 2.19 4.73
CA LEU A 406 -18.75 2.56 3.95
C LEU A 406 -19.82 1.46 3.93
N ASN A 407 -19.43 0.19 4.04
CA ASN A 407 -20.34 -0.95 3.81
C ASN A 407 -20.62 -1.79 5.06
N THR A 408 -19.98 -1.52 6.19
CA THR A 408 -20.11 -2.30 7.43
C THR A 408 -20.04 -1.41 8.68
N ASP A 409 -20.01 -2.02 9.87
CA ASP A 409 -19.77 -1.31 11.14
C ASP A 409 -18.30 -0.84 11.32
N GLY A 410 -17.38 -1.36 10.51
CA GLY A 410 -16.01 -0.89 10.39
C GLY A 410 -14.96 -1.97 10.61
N VAL A 411 -13.70 -1.56 10.55
CA VAL A 411 -12.55 -2.44 10.71
C VAL A 411 -12.37 -2.81 12.18
N ARG A 412 -12.22 -4.11 12.45
CA ARG A 412 -11.76 -4.65 13.74
C ARG A 412 -10.24 -4.71 13.78
N GLU A 413 -9.63 -5.23 12.72
CA GLU A 413 -8.19 -5.32 12.55
C GLU A 413 -7.83 -5.43 11.07
N GLY A 414 -6.76 -4.77 10.65
CA GLY A 414 -6.28 -4.78 9.28
C GLY A 414 -4.77 -4.96 9.21
N ILE A 415 -4.30 -6.01 8.53
CA ILE A 415 -2.87 -6.32 8.39
C ILE A 415 -2.46 -6.36 6.92
N ALA A 416 -1.51 -5.50 6.55
CA ALA A 416 -0.80 -5.62 5.29
C ALA A 416 0.45 -6.48 5.51
N ILE A 417 0.49 -7.69 4.95
CA ILE A 417 1.60 -8.64 5.17
C ILE A 417 2.90 -8.20 4.46
N GLY A 418 2.78 -7.36 3.43
CA GLY A 418 3.87 -6.85 2.62
C GLY A 418 3.91 -7.44 1.20
N GLY A 419 4.54 -6.70 0.28
CA GLY A 419 4.65 -7.07 -1.14
C GLY A 419 5.85 -7.98 -1.47
N ASP A 420 6.75 -8.22 -0.53
CA ASP A 420 7.93 -9.07 -0.73
C ASP A 420 7.52 -10.53 -1.01
N ARG A 421 8.35 -11.24 -1.79
CA ARG A 421 8.13 -12.66 -2.15
C ARG A 421 7.96 -13.59 -0.94
N TRP A 422 8.65 -13.28 0.15
CA TRP A 422 8.65 -14.05 1.38
C TRP A 422 8.18 -13.12 2.51
N PRO A 423 6.87 -12.94 2.73
CA PRO A 423 6.38 -12.16 3.86
C PRO A 423 6.64 -12.89 5.18
N GLY A 424 6.79 -12.14 6.28
CA GLY A 424 7.10 -12.71 7.60
C GLY A 424 5.91 -13.47 8.19
N VAL A 425 4.75 -12.84 8.20
CA VAL A 425 3.46 -13.46 8.47
C VAL A 425 2.71 -13.68 7.15
N ARG A 426 1.94 -14.75 7.09
CA ARG A 426 1.21 -15.16 5.89
C ARG A 426 -0.28 -14.87 6.06
N PHE A 427 -1.04 -14.95 4.96
CA PHE A 427 -2.50 -14.78 5.02
C PHE A 427 -3.16 -15.75 5.99
N ILE A 428 -2.76 -17.02 5.97
CA ILE A 428 -3.33 -18.03 6.86
C ILE A 428 -3.07 -17.72 8.34
N ASP A 429 -1.90 -17.19 8.68
CA ASP A 429 -1.55 -16.85 10.07
C ASP A 429 -2.47 -15.74 10.60
N VAL A 430 -2.73 -14.73 9.77
CA VAL A 430 -3.63 -13.62 10.09
C VAL A 430 -5.09 -14.09 10.18
N LEU A 431 -5.55 -14.91 9.23
CA LEU A 431 -6.94 -15.37 9.20
C LEU A 431 -7.27 -16.36 10.32
N LEU A 432 -6.35 -17.24 10.72
CA LEU A 432 -6.54 -18.11 11.89
C LEU A 432 -6.59 -17.29 13.19
N ARG A 433 -5.79 -16.23 13.29
CA ARG A 433 -5.92 -15.26 14.39
C ARG A 433 -7.30 -14.59 14.38
N TYR A 434 -7.82 -14.24 13.21
CA TYR A 434 -9.15 -13.65 13.09
C TYR A 434 -10.28 -14.62 13.39
N GLU A 435 -10.12 -15.89 13.04
CA GLU A 435 -11.03 -16.96 13.46
C GLU A 435 -11.09 -17.06 14.99
N ALA A 436 -9.94 -16.99 15.66
CA ALA A 436 -9.85 -17.06 17.11
C ALA A 436 -10.42 -15.82 17.85
N ASP A 437 -10.48 -14.64 17.23
CA ASP A 437 -11.03 -13.43 17.86
C ASP A 437 -12.57 -13.40 17.76
N PRO A 438 -13.33 -13.61 18.86
CA PRO A 438 -14.80 -13.64 18.82
C PRO A 438 -15.43 -12.31 18.40
N SER A 439 -14.70 -11.19 18.44
CA SER A 439 -15.19 -9.89 17.98
C SER A 439 -15.17 -9.74 16.46
N ILE A 440 -14.35 -10.52 15.74
CA ILE A 440 -14.37 -10.57 14.29
C ILE A 440 -15.53 -11.47 13.84
N LYS A 441 -16.42 -10.91 13.01
CA LYS A 441 -17.63 -11.56 12.49
C LYS A 441 -17.52 -11.95 11.02
N MET A 442 -16.64 -11.30 10.27
CA MET A 442 -16.31 -11.65 8.90
C MET A 442 -14.87 -11.23 8.58
N MET A 443 -14.28 -11.92 7.60
CA MET A 443 -12.93 -11.69 7.14
C MET A 443 -12.91 -11.26 5.67
N VAL A 444 -11.98 -10.37 5.32
CA VAL A 444 -11.72 -9.96 3.95
C VAL A 444 -10.28 -10.28 3.57
N LEU A 445 -10.08 -11.00 2.49
CA LEU A 445 -8.77 -11.33 1.92
C LEU A 445 -8.62 -10.65 0.56
N LEU A 446 -7.68 -9.72 0.45
CA LEU A 446 -7.25 -9.18 -0.83
C LEU A 446 -5.90 -9.79 -1.20
N GLY A 447 -5.97 -10.89 -1.94
CA GLY A 447 -4.83 -11.61 -2.51
C GLY A 447 -4.31 -10.94 -3.78
N GLU A 448 -3.26 -11.51 -4.36
CA GLU A 448 -2.58 -10.97 -5.54
C GLU A 448 -1.90 -12.09 -6.30
N VAL A 449 -1.89 -12.00 -7.64
CA VAL A 449 -1.26 -12.96 -8.55
C VAL A 449 0.14 -13.38 -8.08
N GLY A 450 0.42 -14.68 -8.21
CA GLY A 450 1.70 -15.28 -7.87
C GLY A 450 1.76 -15.89 -6.46
N GLY A 451 2.27 -17.12 -6.40
CA GLY A 451 2.32 -17.93 -5.18
C GLY A 451 1.16 -18.91 -5.07
N ARG A 452 0.98 -19.49 -3.88
CA ARG A 452 -0.09 -20.46 -3.57
C ARG A 452 -0.70 -20.23 -2.18
N GLU A 453 -0.55 -19.02 -1.64
CA GLU A 453 -0.96 -18.70 -0.26
C GLU A 453 -2.48 -18.81 -0.07
N GLU A 454 -3.24 -18.35 -1.04
CA GLU A 454 -4.70 -18.32 -1.02
C GLU A 454 -5.31 -19.72 -1.04
N TYR A 455 -4.63 -20.69 -1.67
CA TYR A 455 -5.05 -22.10 -1.62
C TYR A 455 -4.95 -22.69 -0.20
N ILE A 456 -4.00 -22.24 0.61
CA ILE A 456 -3.89 -22.71 2.01
C ILE A 456 -5.04 -22.17 2.84
N VAL A 457 -5.53 -20.97 2.53
CA VAL A 457 -6.76 -20.42 3.12
C VAL A 457 -7.96 -21.23 2.65
N ALA A 458 -8.05 -21.57 1.37
CA ALA A 458 -9.12 -22.41 0.84
C ALA A 458 -9.14 -23.81 1.50
N ASP A 459 -7.99 -24.43 1.70
CA ASP A 459 -7.85 -25.70 2.42
C ASP A 459 -8.31 -25.57 3.88
N ALA A 460 -7.99 -24.46 4.56
CA ALA A 460 -8.42 -24.19 5.94
C ALA A 460 -9.93 -23.93 6.06
N ILE A 461 -10.58 -23.40 5.03
CA ILE A 461 -12.04 -23.30 4.96
C ILE A 461 -12.64 -24.69 4.74
N ALA A 462 -12.08 -25.47 3.79
CA ALA A 462 -12.58 -26.79 3.45
C ALA A 462 -12.47 -27.82 4.60
N ASP A 463 -11.43 -27.72 5.43
CA ASP A 463 -11.20 -28.61 6.58
C ASP A 463 -11.82 -28.10 7.90
N GLY A 464 -12.48 -26.93 7.88
CA GLY A 464 -13.20 -26.38 9.03
C GLY A 464 -12.33 -25.64 10.06
N ARG A 465 -11.04 -25.42 9.79
CA ARG A 465 -10.21 -24.53 10.63
C ARG A 465 -10.62 -23.07 10.54
N ILE A 466 -11.24 -22.65 9.45
CA ILE A 466 -11.88 -21.33 9.29
C ILE A 466 -13.36 -21.55 9.06
N THR A 467 -14.20 -21.02 9.97
CA THR A 467 -15.66 -21.20 9.91
C THR A 467 -16.41 -19.89 9.71
N LYS A 468 -15.81 -18.74 10.02
CA LYS A 468 -16.44 -17.43 9.79
C LYS A 468 -16.48 -17.09 8.29
N PRO A 469 -17.43 -16.23 7.85
CA PRO A 469 -17.52 -15.78 6.47
C PRO A 469 -16.21 -15.12 5.99
N VAL A 470 -15.72 -15.55 4.84
CA VAL A 470 -14.55 -14.97 4.15
C VAL A 470 -14.97 -14.41 2.80
N VAL A 471 -14.71 -13.12 2.57
CA VAL A 471 -14.80 -12.48 1.24
C VAL A 471 -13.38 -12.39 0.69
N ALA A 472 -13.13 -12.98 -0.48
CA ALA A 472 -11.80 -12.99 -1.09
C ALA A 472 -11.83 -12.46 -2.54
N TRP A 473 -10.84 -11.64 -2.88
CA TRP A 473 -10.54 -11.23 -4.25
C TRP A 473 -9.03 -11.30 -4.47
N CYS A 474 -8.60 -11.90 -5.58
CA CYS A 474 -7.19 -11.95 -5.97
C CYS A 474 -6.99 -11.07 -7.21
N CYS A 475 -6.28 -9.95 -7.07
CA CYS A 475 -5.99 -9.08 -8.20
C CYS A 475 -4.87 -9.65 -9.09
N GLY A 476 -4.73 -9.10 -10.29
CA GLY A 476 -3.80 -9.52 -11.33
C GLY A 476 -4.42 -10.50 -12.33
N THR A 477 -5.74 -10.46 -12.53
CA THR A 477 -6.45 -11.29 -13.52
C THR A 477 -6.08 -10.94 -14.96
N ALA A 478 -5.53 -9.76 -15.21
CA ALA A 478 -5.06 -9.33 -16.52
C ALA A 478 -3.69 -9.91 -16.94
N ALA A 479 -2.93 -10.48 -15.99
CA ALA A 479 -1.64 -11.12 -16.25
C ALA A 479 -1.81 -12.52 -16.85
#